data_AF-A0A563C5D3-F1
#
_entry.id   AF-A0A563C5D3-F1
#
_cell.length_a   1.000
_cell.length_b   1.000
_cell.length_c   1.000
_cell.angle_alpha   90.00
_cell.angle_beta   90.00
_cell.angle_gamma   90.00
#
_symmetry.space_group_name_H-M   'P 1'
#
loop_
_entity.id
_entity.type
_entity.pdbx_description
1 polymer ?
#
loop_
_entity_poly.entity_id
_entity_poly.type
_entity_poly.pdbx_seq_one_letter_code
_entity_poly.pdbx_strand_id
1 'polypeptide(L)'
;MKKQGISLKKIDFKKSLHKSVSKLKQTAKNISTLIKKNPLLSLDVALLSITFVALLFYLSYLAQKINNGLLLDFHFGFSATTANTFISNLSPIGVENYHKFHKFETYFILTAMALFSFLIYVLAKKQSKEAKNLIFIPLAAGLFDLIENFAIENMLINGLNENMLKLASFSTQVKLPLLVITIAIILMALISHIISNQKTKDKSKDSTKNKDKKQK
;
A
#
# COMPACT_ATOMS: atom_id res chain seq x y z
N MET A 1 -45.44 -30.99 13.82
CA MET A 1 -44.26 -30.09 13.87
C MET A 1 -42.99 -30.90 13.63
N LYS A 2 -42.29 -30.73 12.50
CA LYS A 2 -41.01 -31.40 12.21
C LYS A 2 -39.86 -30.52 12.74
N LYS A 3 -39.09 -31.02 13.73
CA LYS A 3 -37.84 -30.38 14.17
C LYS A 3 -36.72 -30.71 13.19
N GLN A 4 -36.22 -29.72 12.45
CA GLN A 4 -34.98 -29.84 11.68
C GLN A 4 -33.79 -29.64 12.64
N GLY A 5 -33.02 -30.70 12.88
CA GLY A 5 -31.76 -30.62 13.61
C GLY A 5 -30.66 -30.08 12.71
N ILE A 6 -30.13 -28.90 13.03
CA ILE A 6 -28.94 -28.33 12.38
C ILE A 6 -27.71 -29.06 12.94
N SER A 7 -27.07 -29.89 12.13
CA SER A 7 -25.79 -30.52 12.45
C SER A 7 -24.66 -29.49 12.28
N LEU A 8 -24.15 -28.97 13.39
CA LEU A 8 -22.92 -28.17 13.41
C LEU A 8 -21.72 -29.09 13.18
N LYS A 9 -21.12 -29.03 11.98
CA LYS A 9 -19.86 -29.71 11.67
C LYS A 9 -18.76 -29.17 12.61
N LYS A 10 -18.26 -30.02 13.52
CA LYS A 10 -17.04 -29.75 14.30
C LYS A 10 -15.88 -29.49 13.35
N ILE A 11 -15.39 -28.26 13.31
CA ILE A 11 -14.19 -27.90 12.55
C ILE A 11 -12.99 -28.43 13.31
N ASP A 12 -12.29 -29.40 12.72
CA ASP A 12 -11.07 -29.98 13.28
C ASP A 12 -9.92 -28.97 13.12
N PHE A 13 -9.72 -28.16 14.16
CA PHE A 13 -8.78 -27.04 14.19
C PHE A 13 -7.36 -27.45 13.79
N LYS A 14 -6.91 -28.63 14.21
CA LYS A 14 -5.58 -29.17 13.90
C LYS A 14 -5.40 -29.41 12.40
N LYS A 15 -6.44 -29.93 11.74
CA LYS A 15 -6.46 -30.19 10.30
C LYS A 15 -6.52 -28.89 9.48
N SER A 16 -7.27 -27.90 9.96
CA SER A 16 -7.32 -26.55 9.39
C SER A 16 -5.95 -25.86 9.47
N LEU A 17 -5.31 -25.89 10.64
CA LEU A 17 -3.99 -25.29 10.88
C LEU A 17 -2.93 -25.92 9.98
N HIS A 18 -2.89 -27.25 9.88
CA HIS A 18 -1.94 -27.97 9.02
C HIS A 18 -2.14 -27.66 7.53
N LYS A 19 -3.39 -27.42 7.10
CA LYS A 19 -3.71 -27.00 5.73
C LYS A 19 -3.26 -25.55 5.45
N SER A 20 -3.38 -24.67 6.43
CA SER A 20 -2.88 -23.29 6.34
C SER A 20 -1.35 -23.22 6.32
N VAL A 21 -0.68 -23.98 7.19
CA VAL A 21 0.80 -24.05 7.24
C VAL A 21 1.38 -24.66 5.96
N SER A 22 0.76 -25.71 5.41
CA SER A 22 1.19 -26.28 4.12
C SER A 22 0.96 -25.34 2.94
N LYS A 23 -0.14 -24.55 2.95
CA LYS A 23 -0.35 -23.47 1.98
C LYS A 23 0.75 -22.39 2.08
N LEU A 24 1.11 -21.95 3.29
CA LEU A 24 2.19 -20.99 3.52
C LEU A 24 3.53 -21.52 3.00
N LYS A 25 3.90 -22.77 3.31
CA LYS A 25 5.12 -23.40 2.80
C LYS A 25 5.13 -23.47 1.26
N GLN A 26 4.00 -23.82 0.65
CA GLN A 26 3.88 -23.87 -0.81
C GLN A 26 3.97 -22.48 -1.45
N THR A 27 3.35 -21.47 -0.84
CA THR A 27 3.45 -20.07 -1.28
C THR A 27 4.90 -19.58 -1.18
N ALA A 28 5.58 -19.85 -0.07
CA ALA A 28 7.00 -19.52 0.10
C ALA A 28 7.89 -20.21 -0.94
N LYS A 29 7.63 -21.49 -1.26
CA LYS A 29 8.37 -22.22 -2.30
C LYS A 29 8.12 -21.64 -3.70
N ASN A 30 6.88 -21.26 -4.01
CA ASN A 30 6.54 -20.63 -5.28
C ASN A 30 7.19 -19.25 -5.42
N ILE A 31 7.19 -18.44 -4.34
CA ILE A 31 7.90 -17.16 -4.27
C ILE A 31 9.40 -17.37 -4.49
N SER A 32 10.02 -18.33 -3.79
CA SER A 32 11.43 -18.69 -3.97
C SER A 32 11.78 -19.08 -5.41
N THR A 33 10.90 -19.82 -6.09
CA THR A 33 11.13 -20.24 -7.49
C THR A 33 10.99 -19.07 -8.47
N LEU A 34 10.11 -18.11 -8.17
CA LEU A 34 9.94 -16.89 -8.96
C LEU A 34 11.13 -15.94 -8.81
N ILE A 35 11.62 -15.79 -7.57
CA ILE A 35 12.86 -15.06 -7.22
C ILE A 35 14.05 -15.66 -7.99
N LYS A 36 14.20 -16.99 -7.99
CA LYS A 36 15.26 -17.67 -8.76
C LYS A 36 15.20 -17.46 -10.28
N LYS A 37 14.01 -17.22 -10.85
CA LYS A 37 13.84 -16.98 -12.29
C LYS A 37 14.11 -15.55 -12.73
N ASN A 38 14.02 -14.56 -11.82
CA ASN A 38 14.26 -13.16 -12.12
C ASN A 38 14.98 -12.50 -10.94
N PRO A 39 16.24 -12.89 -10.66
CA PRO A 39 16.95 -12.52 -9.43
C PRO A 39 17.11 -11.01 -9.25
N LEU A 40 17.35 -10.28 -10.35
CA LEU A 40 17.47 -8.82 -10.35
C LEU A 40 16.14 -8.15 -9.97
N LEU A 41 15.04 -8.52 -10.64
CA LEU A 41 13.71 -7.98 -10.35
C LEU A 41 13.27 -8.25 -8.90
N SER A 42 13.62 -9.42 -8.36
CA SER A 42 13.31 -9.74 -6.96
C SER A 42 14.17 -8.97 -5.95
N LEU A 43 15.42 -8.68 -6.30
CA LEU A 43 16.32 -7.89 -5.47
C LEU A 43 15.85 -6.43 -5.44
N ASP A 44 15.53 -5.86 -6.61
CA ASP A 44 15.05 -4.47 -6.73
C ASP A 44 13.77 -4.26 -5.92
N VAL A 45 12.81 -5.19 -6.01
CA VAL A 45 11.57 -5.12 -5.23
C VAL A 45 11.84 -5.29 -3.73
N ALA A 46 12.75 -6.18 -3.35
CA ALA A 46 13.10 -6.36 -1.93
C ALA A 46 13.75 -5.10 -1.36
N LEU A 47 14.70 -4.49 -2.09
CA LEU A 47 15.35 -3.25 -1.70
C LEU A 47 14.36 -2.09 -1.64
N LEU A 48 13.45 -1.98 -2.61
CA LEU A 48 12.42 -0.96 -2.64
C LEU A 48 11.46 -1.09 -1.44
N SER A 49 11.04 -2.32 -1.12
CA SER A 49 10.21 -2.59 0.06
C SER A 49 10.93 -2.32 1.38
N ILE A 50 12.22 -2.69 1.50
CA ILE A 50 13.04 -2.37 2.68
C ILE A 50 13.15 -0.86 2.85
N THR A 51 13.43 -0.14 1.76
CA THR A 51 13.53 1.32 1.76
C THR A 51 12.20 1.96 2.17
N PHE A 52 11.08 1.48 1.62
CA PHE A 52 9.74 1.94 1.99
C PHE A 52 9.47 1.79 3.48
N VAL A 53 9.78 0.61 4.05
CA VAL A 53 9.58 0.34 5.48
C VAL A 53 10.51 1.18 6.34
N ALA A 54 11.78 1.32 5.96
CA ALA A 54 12.74 2.15 6.69
C ALA A 54 12.32 3.62 6.72
N LEU A 55 11.87 4.16 5.58
CA LEU A 55 11.34 5.51 5.48
C LEU A 55 10.08 5.69 6.34
N LEU A 56 9.16 4.72 6.34
CA LEU A 56 7.95 4.76 7.18
C LEU A 56 8.29 4.87 8.68
N PHE A 57 9.24 4.07 9.16
CA PHE A 57 9.69 4.13 10.56
C PHE A 57 10.40 5.45 10.87
N TYR A 58 11.26 5.92 9.95
CA TYR A 58 12.00 7.16 10.15
C TYR A 58 11.10 8.40 10.14
N LEU A 59 10.09 8.44 9.27
CA LEU A 59 9.07 9.49 9.26
C LEU A 59 8.26 9.48 10.57
N SER A 60 7.85 8.31 11.05
CA SER A 60 7.18 8.17 12.35
C SER A 60 8.04 8.71 13.50
N TYR A 61 9.36 8.47 13.46
CA TYR A 61 10.30 9.02 14.43
C TYR A 61 10.41 10.55 14.33
N LEU A 62 10.53 11.10 13.12
CA LEU A 62 10.62 12.54 12.90
C LEU A 62 9.34 13.27 13.31
N ALA A 63 8.16 12.70 13.01
CA ALA A 63 6.86 13.25 13.42
C ALA A 63 6.78 13.46 14.94
N GLN A 64 7.29 12.51 15.73
CA GLN A 64 7.35 12.64 17.19
C GLN A 64 8.24 13.80 17.65
N LYS A 65 9.25 14.18 16.86
CA LYS A 65 10.22 15.25 17.17
C LYS A 65 9.77 16.65 16.75
N ILE A 66 8.68 16.76 16.00
CA ILE A 66 8.14 18.05 15.55
C ILE A 66 7.27 18.69 16.63
N ASN A 67 6.30 17.95 17.17
CA ASN A 67 5.43 18.42 18.24
C ASN A 67 4.68 17.24 18.92
N ASN A 68 5.43 16.25 19.42
CA ASN A 68 4.88 14.98 19.96
C ASN A 68 3.97 14.21 18.98
N GLY A 69 4.18 14.34 17.67
CA GLY A 69 3.42 13.64 16.64
C GLY A 69 2.28 14.44 15.99
N LEU A 70 2.06 15.70 16.41
CA LEU A 70 1.12 16.58 15.72
C LEU A 70 1.78 17.18 14.47
N LEU A 71 1.34 16.72 13.30
CA LEU A 71 1.69 17.27 11.99
C LEU A 71 0.56 18.17 11.48
N LEU A 72 0.90 19.05 10.53
CA LEU A 72 -0.10 19.82 9.81
C LEU A 72 -0.85 18.89 8.86
N ASP A 73 -2.04 18.46 9.26
CA ASP A 73 -2.88 17.53 8.48
C ASP A 73 -4.08 18.26 7.88
N PHE A 74 -4.04 18.48 6.57
CA PHE A 74 -5.12 19.18 5.86
C PHE A 74 -6.31 18.25 5.68
N HIS A 75 -7.37 18.50 6.45
CA HIS A 75 -8.65 17.82 6.25
C HIS A 75 -9.69 18.76 5.65
N PHE A 76 -10.86 18.20 5.31
CA PHE A 76 -11.99 19.00 4.86
C PHE A 76 -12.34 20.07 5.91
N GLY A 77 -12.43 21.34 5.49
CA GLY A 77 -12.71 22.45 6.40
C GLY A 77 -11.51 22.98 7.20
N PHE A 78 -10.27 22.62 6.84
CA PHE A 78 -9.07 23.16 7.49
C PHE A 78 -8.98 24.69 7.31
N SER A 79 -8.86 25.43 8.42
CA SER A 79 -8.91 26.90 8.41
C SER A 79 -7.52 27.54 8.38
N ALA A 80 -7.43 28.74 7.79
CA ALA A 80 -6.21 29.55 7.83
C ALA A 80 -5.78 29.86 9.27
N THR A 81 -6.74 30.04 10.18
CA THR A 81 -6.47 30.24 11.61
C THR A 81 -5.77 29.03 12.21
N THR A 82 -6.25 27.81 11.94
CA THR A 82 -5.64 26.56 12.40
C THR A 82 -4.23 26.40 11.86
N ALA A 83 -4.03 26.69 10.57
CA ALA A 83 -2.72 26.66 9.92
C ALA A 83 -1.74 27.63 10.62
N ASN A 84 -2.17 28.88 10.83
CA ASN A 84 -1.37 29.90 11.49
C ASN A 84 -1.03 29.51 12.92
N THR A 85 -2.01 29.06 13.71
CA THR A 85 -1.79 28.62 15.09
C THR A 85 -0.80 27.46 15.17
N PHE A 86 -0.87 26.51 14.22
CA PHE A 86 0.09 25.43 14.17
C PHE A 86 1.51 25.94 13.87
N ILE A 87 1.67 26.71 12.79
CA ILE A 87 2.98 27.23 12.34
C ILE A 87 3.59 28.13 13.41
N SER A 88 2.80 29.01 14.04
CA SER A 88 3.28 29.94 15.07
C SER A 88 3.71 29.24 16.36
N ASN A 89 3.19 28.05 16.64
CA ASN A 89 3.50 27.29 17.86
C ASN A 89 4.67 26.31 17.67
N LEU A 90 5.22 26.18 16.46
CA LEU A 90 6.40 25.35 16.24
C LEU A 90 7.62 25.97 16.91
N SER A 91 8.27 25.20 17.77
CA SER A 91 9.60 25.57 18.29
C SER A 91 10.63 25.60 17.15
N PRO A 92 11.75 26.33 17.28
CA PRO A 92 12.81 26.33 16.26
C PRO A 92 13.30 24.91 15.90
N ILE A 93 13.42 24.03 16.89
CA ILE A 93 13.78 22.61 16.68
C ILE A 93 12.64 21.86 15.96
N GLY A 94 11.39 22.18 16.28
CA GLY A 94 10.21 21.64 15.61
C GLY A 94 10.19 21.99 14.13
N VAL A 95 10.48 23.25 13.77
CA VAL A 95 10.61 23.72 12.38
C VAL A 95 11.72 22.95 11.64
N GLU A 96 12.91 22.80 12.25
CA GLU A 96 14.01 22.06 11.64
C GLU A 96 13.66 20.59 11.38
N ASN A 97 12.99 19.94 12.34
CA ASN A 97 12.52 18.57 12.17
C ASN A 97 11.39 18.46 11.14
N TYR A 98 10.59 19.52 10.97
CA TYR A 98 9.55 19.61 9.94
C TYR A 98 10.14 19.60 8.53
N HIS A 99 11.18 20.41 8.29
CA HIS A 99 11.91 20.40 7.02
C HIS A 99 12.55 19.04 6.73
N LYS A 100 13.15 18.41 7.75
CA LYS A 100 13.68 17.04 7.62
C LYS A 100 12.56 16.06 7.27
N PHE A 101 11.42 16.14 7.95
CA PHE A 101 10.27 15.27 7.67
C PHE A 101 9.83 15.39 6.21
N HIS A 102 9.58 16.60 5.71
CA HIS A 102 9.16 16.84 4.32
C HIS A 102 10.17 16.33 3.28
N LYS A 103 11.47 16.47 3.56
CA LYS A 103 12.53 15.93 2.71
C LYS A 103 12.47 14.40 2.63
N PHE A 104 12.31 13.72 3.76
CA PHE A 104 12.22 12.25 3.79
C PHE A 104 10.87 11.73 3.30
N GLU A 105 9.82 12.51 3.45
CA GLU A 105 8.50 12.20 2.95
C GLU A 105 8.48 12.24 1.42
N THR A 106 9.22 13.17 0.80
CA THR A 106 9.43 13.16 -0.66
C THR A 106 10.03 11.84 -1.15
N TYR A 107 11.06 11.31 -0.48
CA TYR A 107 11.63 10.00 -0.83
C TYR A 107 10.63 8.87 -0.59
N PHE A 108 9.84 8.95 0.47
CA PHE A 108 8.80 7.98 0.77
C PHE A 108 7.73 7.95 -0.31
N ILE A 109 7.23 9.11 -0.73
CA ILE A 109 6.23 9.26 -1.80
C ILE A 109 6.76 8.65 -3.10
N LEU A 110 7.98 9.00 -3.53
CA LEU A 110 8.57 8.45 -4.75
C LEU A 110 8.73 6.93 -4.68
N THR A 111 9.15 6.41 -3.52
CA THR A 111 9.28 4.97 -3.27
C THR A 111 7.92 4.27 -3.32
N ALA A 112 6.89 4.85 -2.68
CA ALA A 112 5.53 4.34 -2.64
C ALA A 112 4.90 4.31 -4.03
N MET A 113 5.03 5.41 -4.79
CA MET A 113 4.56 5.52 -6.17
C MET A 113 5.15 4.41 -7.04
N ALA A 114 6.47 4.22 -6.99
CA ALA A 114 7.16 3.20 -7.75
C ALA A 114 6.70 1.79 -7.33
N LEU A 115 6.65 1.52 -6.03
CA LEU A 115 6.28 0.22 -5.48
C LEU A 115 4.84 -0.18 -5.82
N PHE A 116 3.88 0.72 -5.63
CA PHE A 116 2.47 0.46 -5.90
C PHE A 116 2.18 0.36 -7.39
N SER A 117 2.78 1.23 -8.21
CA SER A 117 2.67 1.14 -9.68
C SER A 117 3.23 -0.19 -10.19
N PHE A 118 4.41 -0.58 -9.69
CA PHE A 118 5.01 -1.86 -10.04
C PHE A 118 4.13 -3.05 -9.62
N LEU A 119 3.58 -3.02 -8.41
CA LEU A 119 2.71 -4.09 -7.91
C LEU A 119 1.45 -4.23 -8.77
N ILE A 120 0.80 -3.12 -9.11
CA ILE A 120 -0.36 -3.10 -10.02
C ILE A 120 0.04 -3.67 -11.38
N TYR A 121 1.16 -3.21 -11.95
CA TYR A 121 1.65 -3.70 -13.25
C TYR A 121 1.87 -5.22 -13.27
N VAL A 122 2.51 -5.77 -12.23
CA VAL A 122 2.77 -7.22 -12.12
C VAL A 122 1.46 -8.00 -11.99
N LEU A 123 0.52 -7.53 -11.16
CA LEU A 123 -0.77 -8.18 -10.97
C LEU A 123 -1.67 -8.09 -12.21
N ALA A 124 -1.53 -7.02 -12.99
CA ALA A 124 -2.25 -6.79 -14.24
C ALA A 124 -1.52 -7.32 -15.50
N LYS A 125 -0.32 -7.89 -15.37
CA LYS A 125 0.53 -8.29 -16.53
C LYS A 125 -0.19 -9.18 -17.54
N LYS A 126 -1.04 -10.09 -17.05
CA LYS A 126 -1.84 -11.04 -17.85
C LYS A 126 -3.28 -10.58 -18.11
N GLN A 127 -3.62 -9.36 -17.73
CA GLN A 127 -4.94 -8.76 -17.92
C GLN A 127 -4.95 -7.81 -19.12
N SER A 128 -6.08 -7.14 -19.35
CA SER A 128 -6.27 -6.21 -20.46
C SER A 128 -5.36 -4.97 -20.37
N LYS A 129 -5.28 -4.20 -21.46
CA LYS A 129 -4.47 -2.97 -21.50
C LYS A 129 -4.98 -1.94 -20.50
N GLU A 130 -6.30 -1.86 -20.33
CA GLU A 130 -6.99 -0.97 -19.40
C GLU A 130 -6.61 -1.30 -17.95
N ALA A 131 -6.53 -2.59 -17.60
CA ALA A 131 -6.09 -3.02 -16.27
C ALA A 131 -4.63 -2.60 -15.97
N LYS A 132 -3.77 -2.55 -16.99
CA LYS A 132 -2.38 -2.08 -16.85
C LYS A 132 -2.29 -0.57 -16.67
N ASN A 133 -3.23 0.20 -17.22
CA ASN A 133 -3.28 1.66 -17.05
C ASN A 133 -3.65 2.08 -15.61
N LEU A 134 -4.11 1.16 -14.76
CA LEU A 134 -4.36 1.45 -13.35
C LEU A 134 -3.10 1.90 -12.58
N ILE A 135 -1.90 1.71 -13.14
CA ILE A 135 -0.65 2.26 -12.59
C ILE A 135 -0.66 3.79 -12.48
N PHE A 136 -1.46 4.49 -13.29
CA PHE A 136 -1.52 5.95 -13.24
C PHE A 136 -2.20 6.48 -11.97
N ILE A 137 -2.95 5.64 -11.26
CA ILE A 137 -3.65 6.03 -10.03
C ILE A 137 -2.68 6.30 -8.87
N PRO A 138 -1.78 5.35 -8.48
CA PRO A 138 -0.75 5.66 -7.47
C PRO A 138 0.21 6.77 -7.92
N LEU A 139 0.47 6.92 -9.22
CA LEU A 139 1.28 8.03 -9.74
C LEU A 139 0.57 9.37 -9.52
N ALA A 140 -0.73 9.47 -9.83
CA ALA A 140 -1.50 10.67 -9.57
C ALA A 140 -1.58 10.98 -8.07
N ALA A 141 -1.81 9.96 -7.23
CA ALA A 141 -1.84 10.11 -5.78
C ALA A 141 -0.54 10.73 -5.25
N GLY A 142 0.61 10.17 -5.62
CA GLY A 142 1.90 10.69 -5.19
C GLY A 142 2.24 12.06 -5.80
N LEU A 143 1.78 12.37 -7.01
CA LEU A 143 1.94 13.72 -7.56
C LEU A 143 1.20 14.77 -6.71
N PHE A 144 -0.04 14.51 -6.31
CA PHE A 144 -0.78 15.40 -5.42
C PHE A 144 -0.12 15.49 -4.03
N ASP A 145 0.44 14.39 -3.53
CA ASP A 145 1.21 14.39 -2.28
C ASP A 145 2.46 15.30 -2.36
N LEU A 146 3.18 15.26 -3.48
CA LEU A 146 4.32 16.15 -3.73
C LEU A 146 3.90 17.62 -3.84
N ILE A 147 2.78 17.91 -4.50
CA ILE A 147 2.25 19.29 -4.63
C ILE A 147 1.84 19.83 -3.25
N GLU A 148 1.17 19.01 -2.43
CA GLU A 148 0.83 19.36 -1.06
C GLU A 148 2.08 19.69 -0.24
N ASN A 149 3.07 18.80 -0.26
CA ASN A 149 4.29 18.98 0.50
C ASN A 149 5.09 20.21 0.06
N PHE A 150 5.09 20.52 -1.24
CA PHE A 150 5.65 21.75 -1.76
C PHE A 150 4.93 22.99 -1.19
N ALA A 151 3.60 22.98 -1.16
CA ALA A 151 2.81 24.10 -0.64
C ALA A 151 3.03 24.31 0.87
N ILE A 152 3.12 23.23 1.65
CA ILE A 152 3.42 23.28 3.08
C ILE A 152 4.82 23.84 3.32
N GLU A 153 5.82 23.31 2.62
CA GLU A 153 7.21 23.76 2.75
C GLU A 153 7.33 25.25 2.39
N ASN A 154 6.61 25.71 1.36
CA ASN A 154 6.55 27.12 1.00
C ASN A 154 5.99 27.98 2.14
N MET A 155 4.92 27.52 2.80
CA MET A 155 4.32 28.24 3.93
C MET A 155 5.20 28.23 5.18
N LEU A 156 6.01 27.20 5.39
CA LEU A 156 6.97 27.14 6.49
C LEU A 156 8.14 28.12 6.29
N ILE A 157 8.62 28.26 5.05
CA ILE A 157 9.76 29.14 4.72
C ILE A 157 9.32 30.60 4.63
N ASN A 158 8.20 30.87 3.94
CA ASN A 158 7.79 32.23 3.58
C ASN A 158 6.64 32.78 4.44
N GLY A 159 6.13 31.99 5.39
CA GLY A 159 4.94 32.30 6.17
C GLY A 159 3.64 31.91 5.45
N LEU A 160 2.51 32.02 6.18
CA LEU A 160 1.21 31.56 5.66
C LEU A 160 0.81 32.34 4.40
N ASN A 161 0.48 31.60 3.35
CA ASN A 161 -0.03 32.10 2.10
C ASN A 161 -1.36 31.41 1.77
N GLU A 162 -2.45 32.16 1.61
CA GLU A 162 -3.77 31.60 1.37
C GLU A 162 -3.86 30.75 0.08
N ASN A 163 -3.10 31.09 -0.95
CA ASN A 163 -3.08 30.31 -2.19
C ASN A 163 -2.36 28.98 -1.98
N MET A 164 -1.28 28.96 -1.22
CA MET A 164 -0.58 27.72 -0.85
C MET A 164 -1.44 26.86 0.08
N LEU A 165 -2.16 27.48 1.02
CA LEU A 165 -3.12 26.80 1.87
C LEU A 165 -4.22 26.11 1.06
N LYS A 166 -4.80 26.81 0.07
CA LYS A 166 -5.81 26.25 -0.84
C LYS A 166 -5.22 25.11 -1.68
N LEU A 167 -3.99 25.28 -2.18
CA LEU A 167 -3.31 24.27 -2.99
C LEU A 167 -3.02 22.99 -2.19
N ALA A 168 -2.50 23.12 -0.95
CA ALA A 168 -2.29 22.00 -0.04
C ALA A 168 -3.61 21.28 0.23
N SER A 169 -4.65 22.03 0.64
CA SER A 169 -5.97 21.49 0.95
C SER A 169 -6.62 20.77 -0.23
N PHE A 170 -6.55 21.33 -1.43
CA PHE A 170 -7.06 20.70 -2.64
C PHE A 170 -6.30 19.40 -2.95
N SER A 171 -4.97 19.46 -2.86
CA SER A 171 -4.11 18.31 -3.12
C SER A 171 -4.40 17.16 -2.16
N THR A 172 -4.60 17.45 -0.87
CA THR A 172 -4.98 16.43 0.11
C THR A 172 -6.34 15.79 -0.20
N GLN A 173 -7.33 16.60 -0.57
CA GLN A 173 -8.67 16.12 -0.93
C GLN A 173 -8.66 15.21 -2.16
N VAL A 174 -7.74 15.43 -3.09
CA VAL A 174 -7.59 14.57 -4.28
C VAL A 174 -6.73 13.34 -3.97
N LYS A 175 -5.62 13.47 -3.22
CA LYS A 175 -4.69 12.36 -2.95
C LYS A 175 -5.34 11.26 -2.12
N LEU A 176 -6.16 11.61 -1.12
CA LEU A 176 -6.75 10.63 -0.19
C LEU A 176 -7.65 9.60 -0.90
N PRO A 177 -8.65 10.00 -1.72
CA PRO A 177 -9.42 9.06 -2.52
C PRO A 177 -8.56 8.21 -3.47
N LEU A 178 -7.54 8.80 -4.11
CA LEU A 178 -6.65 8.07 -5.02
C LEU A 178 -5.83 6.99 -4.28
N LEU A 179 -5.38 7.26 -3.06
CA LEU A 179 -4.73 6.27 -2.20
C LEU A 179 -5.68 5.14 -1.81
N VAL A 180 -6.92 5.46 -1.44
CA VAL A 180 -7.96 4.45 -1.14
C VAL A 180 -8.22 3.57 -2.35
N ILE A 181 -8.38 4.15 -3.54
CA ILE A 181 -8.57 3.42 -4.80
C ILE A 181 -7.34 2.54 -5.10
N THR A 182 -6.13 3.06 -4.92
CA THR A 182 -4.87 2.30 -5.09
C THR A 182 -4.85 1.05 -4.23
N ILE A 183 -5.15 1.19 -2.93
CA ILE A 183 -5.19 0.07 -1.98
C ILE A 183 -6.27 -0.94 -2.39
N ALA A 184 -7.47 -0.46 -2.75
CA ALA A 184 -8.56 -1.31 -3.19
C ALA A 184 -8.19 -2.15 -4.44
N ILE A 185 -7.56 -1.53 -5.44
CA ILE A 185 -7.08 -2.21 -6.65
C ILE A 185 -6.07 -3.30 -6.29
N ILE A 186 -5.07 -2.96 -5.47
CA ILE A 186 -4.04 -3.92 -5.04
C ILE A 186 -4.68 -5.11 -4.32
N LEU A 187 -5.59 -4.86 -3.37
CA LEU A 187 -6.28 -5.92 -2.62
C LEU A 187 -7.14 -6.81 -3.53
N MET A 188 -7.96 -6.23 -4.41
CA MET A 188 -8.80 -6.98 -5.35
C MET A 188 -7.95 -7.84 -6.30
N ALA A 189 -6.84 -7.28 -6.79
CA ALA A 189 -5.93 -7.99 -7.68
C ALA A 189 -5.19 -9.13 -6.96
N LEU A 190 -4.76 -8.92 -5.71
CA LEU A 190 -4.17 -9.96 -4.87
C LEU A 190 -5.16 -11.10 -4.58
N ILE A 191 -6.39 -10.77 -4.18
CA ILE A 191 -7.46 -11.76 -3.92
C ILE A 191 -7.74 -12.57 -5.19
N SER A 192 -7.89 -11.91 -6.33
CA SER A 192 -8.12 -12.56 -7.63
C SER A 192 -6.98 -13.49 -8.01
N HIS A 193 -5.73 -13.07 -7.78
CA HIS A 193 -4.55 -13.89 -8.02
C HIS A 193 -4.52 -15.14 -7.13
N ILE A 194 -4.85 -15.00 -5.84
CA ILE A 194 -4.93 -16.11 -4.88
C ILE A 194 -6.03 -17.11 -5.29
N ILE A 195 -7.21 -16.64 -5.69
CA ILE A 195 -8.34 -17.50 -6.10
C ILE A 195 -8.00 -18.26 -7.39
N SER A 196 -7.43 -17.58 -8.39
CA SER A 196 -7.04 -18.20 -9.66
C SER A 196 -6.01 -19.32 -9.47
N ASN A 197 -4.99 -19.09 -8.63
CA ASN A 197 -3.98 -20.09 -8.31
C ASN A 197 -4.55 -21.31 -7.55
N GLN A 198 -5.65 -21.15 -6.80
CA GLN A 198 -6.34 -22.27 -6.16
C GLN A 198 -7.10 -23.13 -7.19
N LYS A 199 -7.89 -22.49 -8.08
CA LYS A 199 -8.64 -23.20 -9.13
C LYS A 199 -7.73 -24.01 -10.07
N THR A 200 -6.55 -23.47 -10.40
CA THR A 200 -5.58 -24.15 -11.27
C THR A 200 -5.00 -25.41 -10.61
N LYS A 201 -4.76 -25.36 -9.29
CA LYS A 201 -4.28 -26.52 -8.52
C LYS A 201 -5.33 -27.63 -8.43
N ASP A 202 -6.59 -27.27 -8.22
CA ASP A 202 -7.69 -28.24 -8.13
C ASP A 202 -7.92 -28.96 -9.47
N LYS A 203 -7.89 -28.24 -10.60
CA LYS A 203 -7.94 -28.84 -11.94
C LYS A 203 -6.75 -29.77 -12.22
N SER A 204 -5.54 -29.43 -11.78
CA SER A 204 -4.38 -30.31 -11.97
C SER A 204 -4.53 -31.63 -11.21
N LYS A 205 -5.06 -31.61 -9.97
CA LYS A 205 -5.26 -32.81 -9.15
C LYS A 205 -6.36 -33.74 -9.70
N ASP A 206 -7.44 -33.18 -10.25
CA ASP A 206 -8.47 -33.99 -10.90
C ASP A 206 -7.96 -34.64 -12.20
N SER A 207 -7.11 -33.94 -12.95
CA SER A 207 -6.50 -34.50 -14.16
C SER A 207 -5.53 -35.67 -13.88
N THR A 208 -4.81 -35.65 -12.74
CA THR A 208 -3.94 -36.77 -12.32
C THR A 208 -4.78 -37.99 -11.90
N LYS A 209 -5.85 -37.78 -11.11
CA LYS A 209 -6.77 -38.86 -10.69
C LYS A 209 -7.45 -39.57 -11.85
N ASN A 210 -7.78 -38.86 -12.92
CA ASN A 210 -8.41 -39.46 -14.10
C ASN A 210 -7.43 -40.22 -15.00
N LYS A 211 -6.12 -39.91 -14.96
CA LYS A 211 -5.11 -40.71 -15.66
C LYS A 211 -4.85 -42.04 -14.96
N ASP A 212 -4.79 -42.05 -13.63
CA ASP A 212 -4.59 -43.29 -12.86
C ASP A 212 -5.78 -44.27 -12.95
N LYS A 213 -6.99 -43.76 -13.22
CA LYS A 213 -8.18 -44.59 -13.46
C LYS A 213 -8.30 -45.17 -14.87
N LYS A 214 -7.55 -44.67 -15.85
CA LYS A 214 -7.55 -45.18 -17.23
C LYS A 214 -6.43 -46.20 -17.52
N GLN A 215 -5.59 -46.51 -16.52
CA GLN A 215 -4.50 -47.50 -16.60
C GLN A 215 -4.76 -48.77 -15.77
N LYS A 216 -6.00 -49.00 -15.31
CA LYS A 216 -6.47 -50.27 -14.78
C LYS A 216 -7.58 -50.80 -15.67
#